data_AF-A0A1Y4R9C7-F1
#
_entry.id   AF-A0A1Y4R9C7-F1
#
_cell.length_a   1.000
_cell.length_b   1.000
_cell.length_c   1.000
_cell.angle_alpha   90.00
_cell.angle_beta   90.00
_cell.angle_gamma   90.00
#
_symmetry.space_group_name_H-M   'P 1'
#
loop_
_entity.id
_entity.type
_entity.pdbx_description
1 polymer ?
#
loop_
_entity_poly.entity_id
_entity_poly.type
_entity_poly.pdbx_seq_one_letter_code
_entity_poly.pdbx_strand_id
1 'polypeptide(L)'
;MAKKEICSGDLSIFYDEENFNHYLEHAKKIKDVCGKSKLANTNITGEDYYRKIYELVQVANMIMNKEKAPNLFDLIPLKKDGTFQKARRIYIYDNGISYCESDSAGEYISGERITLAIVPYGINPWYEFMDTNEKVDEHRARLAITIVSGVRKLYPLLDRGLKIQNIKTKSTYIKQEDLKPGAIYKEKSGTEYLFLGGISIVSYPSTFPNLILTSKHKHIYGCEYLRVTKKVKDVLDGCNSLDEFLEKWAHVKLKTGVTEELGFSSRGRTSLRKFIEETSNPCLKGWIKVNMSGPNATPGLPEQSMFSINLKNSATGSVSQYDVYVEYDDTE
;
A
#
# COMPACT_ATOMS: atom_id res chain seq x y z
N MET A 1 -17.10 18.68 34.58
CA MET A 1 -15.65 18.36 34.63
C MET A 1 -15.01 18.90 33.36
N ALA A 2 -13.78 19.40 33.41
CA ALA A 2 -13.10 19.89 32.21
C ALA A 2 -12.75 18.68 31.30
N LYS A 3 -13.16 18.73 30.04
CA LYS A 3 -12.82 17.71 29.03
C LYS A 3 -11.30 17.61 28.94
N LYS A 4 -10.76 16.40 29.11
CA LYS A 4 -9.32 16.16 29.13
C LYS A 4 -8.80 16.20 27.70
N GLU A 5 -7.93 17.15 27.40
CA GLU A 5 -7.39 17.38 26.05
C GLU A 5 -5.88 17.65 26.15
N ILE A 6 -5.10 17.06 25.24
CA ILE A 6 -3.67 17.30 25.10
C ILE A 6 -3.42 18.04 23.78
N CYS A 7 -2.56 19.05 23.82
CA CYS A 7 -2.29 19.92 22.67
C CYS A 7 -0.80 19.95 22.31
N SER A 8 -0.51 20.21 21.04
CA SER A 8 0.82 20.50 20.50
C SER A 8 0.68 21.42 19.28
N GLY A 9 0.99 22.71 19.44
CA GLY A 9 0.72 23.71 18.42
C GLY A 9 -0.78 23.77 18.13
N ASP A 10 -1.14 23.72 16.85
CA ASP A 10 -2.54 23.71 16.40
C ASP A 10 -3.21 22.33 16.49
N LEU A 11 -2.47 21.29 16.91
CA LEU A 11 -3.03 19.94 17.06
C LEU A 11 -3.56 19.71 18.46
N SER A 12 -4.66 18.96 18.55
CA SER A 12 -5.16 18.45 19.82
C SER A 12 -5.74 17.05 19.73
N ILE A 13 -5.69 16.34 20.85
CA ILE A 13 -6.31 15.03 21.06
C ILE A 13 -7.14 15.11 22.33
N PHE A 14 -8.45 14.90 22.21
CA PHE A 14 -9.35 14.89 23.37
C PHE A 14 -9.71 13.47 23.80
N TYR A 15 -10.00 13.29 25.08
CA TYR A 15 -10.51 12.05 25.65
C TYR A 15 -12.01 11.93 25.37
N ASP A 16 -12.43 10.90 24.62
CA ASP A 16 -13.83 10.65 24.30
C ASP A 16 -14.54 9.96 25.48
N GLU A 17 -15.01 10.76 26.43
CA GLU A 17 -15.60 10.28 27.68
C GLU A 17 -16.84 9.40 27.44
N GLU A 18 -17.68 9.72 26.46
CA GLU A 18 -18.84 8.91 26.11
C GLU A 18 -18.43 7.52 25.63
N ASN A 19 -17.41 7.44 24.77
CA ASN A 19 -16.85 6.18 24.30
C ASN A 19 -16.32 5.31 25.45
N PHE A 20 -15.46 5.87 26.31
CA PHE A 20 -14.88 5.11 27.41
C PHE A 20 -15.93 4.65 28.42
N ASN A 21 -16.90 5.51 28.75
CA ASN A 21 -17.99 5.15 29.65
C ASN A 21 -18.85 4.04 29.06
N HIS A 22 -19.16 4.09 27.76
CA HIS A 22 -19.92 3.04 27.10
C HIS A 22 -19.23 1.67 27.23
N TYR A 23 -17.96 1.57 26.85
CA TYR A 23 -17.23 0.30 26.93
C TYR A 23 -17.07 -0.20 28.37
N LEU A 24 -16.86 0.69 29.35
CA LEU A 24 -16.79 0.31 30.75
C LEU A 24 -18.12 -0.22 31.29
N GLU A 25 -19.23 0.47 31.01
CA GLU A 25 -20.56 0.04 31.46
C GLU A 25 -20.96 -1.28 30.80
N HIS A 26 -20.65 -1.46 29.51
CA HIS A 26 -20.84 -2.74 28.83
C HIS A 26 -20.03 -3.86 29.48
N ALA A 27 -18.73 -3.64 29.73
CA ALA A 27 -17.88 -4.62 30.36
C ALA A 27 -18.30 -4.97 31.80
N LYS A 28 -18.85 -3.98 32.52
CA LYS A 28 -19.40 -4.16 33.86
C LYS A 28 -20.64 -5.06 33.82
N LYS A 29 -21.56 -4.86 32.88
CA LYS A 29 -22.71 -5.76 32.68
C LYS A 29 -22.27 -7.20 32.42
N ILE A 30 -21.29 -7.40 31.53
CA ILE A 30 -20.73 -8.73 31.24
C ILE A 30 -20.12 -9.35 32.50
N LYS A 31 -19.38 -8.57 33.29
CA LYS A 31 -18.84 -9.04 34.57
C LYS A 31 -19.95 -9.42 35.55
N ASP A 32 -21.02 -8.64 35.64
CA ASP A 32 -22.12 -8.91 36.57
C ASP A 32 -22.91 -10.17 36.18
N VAL A 33 -23.06 -10.43 34.87
CA VAL A 33 -23.74 -11.62 34.33
C VAL A 33 -22.86 -12.87 34.40
N CYS A 34 -21.61 -12.79 33.94
CA CYS A 34 -20.75 -13.97 33.79
C CYS A 34 -19.83 -14.19 35.00
N GLY A 35 -19.41 -13.13 35.70
CA GLY A 35 -18.48 -13.21 36.82
C GLY A 35 -17.21 -13.99 36.47
N LYS A 36 -16.96 -15.06 37.23
CA LYS A 36 -15.83 -15.99 37.03
C LYS A 36 -16.10 -17.07 35.98
N SER A 37 -17.30 -17.12 35.41
CA SER A 37 -17.64 -18.04 34.33
C SER A 37 -16.98 -17.60 33.03
N LYS A 38 -16.57 -18.57 32.21
CA LYS A 38 -16.00 -18.32 30.89
C LYS A 38 -17.06 -17.81 29.93
N LEU A 39 -16.71 -16.83 29.13
CA LEU A 39 -17.48 -16.41 27.97
C LEU A 39 -17.48 -17.53 26.93
N ALA A 40 -18.58 -17.64 26.19
CA ALA A 40 -18.77 -18.70 25.20
C ALA A 40 -17.58 -18.78 24.23
N ASN A 41 -17.12 -20.00 23.97
CA ASN A 41 -16.03 -20.31 23.03
C ASN A 41 -14.65 -19.70 23.37
N THR A 42 -14.42 -19.24 24.62
CA THR A 42 -13.13 -18.67 25.03
C THR A 42 -12.67 -19.14 26.42
N ASN A 43 -11.43 -18.79 26.78
CA ASN A 43 -10.91 -18.95 28.14
C ASN A 43 -11.00 -17.66 28.99
N ILE A 44 -11.65 -16.62 28.47
CA ILE A 44 -11.78 -15.32 29.13
C ILE A 44 -13.05 -15.33 29.99
N THR A 45 -12.93 -14.95 31.26
CA THR A 45 -14.09 -14.77 32.15
C THR A 45 -14.70 -13.36 32.03
N GLY A 46 -15.91 -13.15 32.55
CA GLY A 46 -16.49 -11.80 32.64
C GLY A 46 -15.62 -10.84 33.46
N GLU A 47 -15.04 -11.31 34.56
CA GLU A 47 -14.05 -10.55 35.35
C GLU A 47 -12.78 -10.21 34.55
N ASP A 48 -12.27 -11.15 33.76
CA ASP A 48 -11.09 -10.90 32.90
C ASP A 48 -11.39 -9.89 31.80
N TYR A 49 -12.58 -9.98 31.18
CA TYR A 49 -13.04 -9.03 30.15
C TYR A 49 -13.10 -7.62 30.72
N TYR A 50 -13.79 -7.43 31.85
CA TYR A 50 -13.84 -6.14 32.54
C TYR A 50 -12.45 -5.61 32.89
N ARG A 51 -11.57 -6.45 33.43
CA ARG A 51 -10.19 -6.06 33.74
C ARG A 51 -9.44 -5.58 32.49
N LYS A 52 -9.64 -6.24 31.35
CA LYS A 52 -9.01 -5.88 30.07
C LYS A 52 -9.55 -4.58 29.50
N ILE A 53 -10.86 -4.30 29.59
CA ILE A 53 -11.41 -3.00 29.20
C ILE A 53 -10.90 -1.89 30.12
N TYR A 54 -10.92 -2.14 31.43
CA TYR A 54 -10.41 -1.19 32.42
C TYR A 54 -8.92 -0.86 32.20
N GLU A 55 -8.10 -1.83 31.83
CA GLU A 55 -6.70 -1.64 31.45
C GLU A 55 -6.55 -0.65 30.26
N LEU A 56 -7.40 -0.73 29.24
CA LEU A 56 -7.39 0.24 28.12
C LEU A 56 -7.68 1.66 28.61
N VAL A 57 -8.66 1.81 29.51
CA VAL A 57 -9.01 3.10 30.12
C VAL A 57 -7.90 3.66 30.99
N GLN A 58 -7.23 2.81 31.77
CA GLN A 58 -6.07 3.22 32.58
C GLN A 58 -4.94 3.73 31.68
N VAL A 59 -4.59 3.00 30.62
CA VAL A 59 -3.55 3.42 29.67
C VAL A 59 -3.93 4.74 28.99
N ALA A 60 -5.19 4.91 28.58
CA ALA A 60 -5.69 6.19 28.05
C ALA A 60 -5.47 7.34 29.05
N ASN A 61 -5.80 7.12 30.33
CA ASN A 61 -5.58 8.12 31.37
C ASN A 61 -4.10 8.47 31.57
N MET A 62 -3.21 7.49 31.57
CA MET A 62 -1.75 7.69 31.65
C MET A 62 -1.23 8.54 30.48
N ILE A 63 -1.74 8.30 29.26
CA ILE A 63 -1.37 9.10 28.08
C ILE A 63 -1.85 10.54 28.24
N MET A 64 -3.12 10.72 28.61
CA MET A 64 -3.70 12.04 28.77
C MET A 64 -3.07 12.83 29.95
N ASN A 65 -2.51 12.14 30.94
CA ASN A 65 -1.72 12.73 32.03
C ASN A 65 -0.23 12.95 31.67
N LYS A 66 0.20 12.58 30.46
CA LYS A 66 1.61 12.58 30.02
C LYS A 66 2.53 11.67 30.84
N GLU A 67 1.99 10.73 31.61
CA GLU A 67 2.76 9.69 32.33
C GLU A 67 3.34 8.66 31.36
N LYS A 68 2.65 8.41 30.23
CA LYS A 68 3.10 7.57 29.12
C LYS A 68 3.05 8.34 27.82
N ALA A 69 4.11 8.18 27.01
CA ALA A 69 4.30 8.92 25.76
C ALA A 69 4.12 10.46 25.93
N PRO A 70 4.88 11.12 26.83
CA PRO A 70 4.75 12.56 27.08
C PRO A 70 4.90 13.44 25.82
N ASN A 71 5.68 12.97 24.85
CA ASN A 71 5.88 13.61 23.55
C ASN A 71 5.04 12.92 22.46
N LEU A 72 3.77 12.60 22.73
CA LEU A 72 2.92 11.78 21.88
C LEU A 72 2.92 12.23 20.40
N PHE A 73 2.80 13.54 20.16
CA PHE A 73 2.75 14.12 18.81
C PHE A 73 4.03 13.87 17.99
N ASP A 74 5.19 13.73 18.65
CA ASP A 74 6.46 13.36 18.00
C ASP A 74 6.56 11.86 17.69
N LEU A 75 5.69 11.04 18.25
CA LEU A 75 5.74 9.58 18.15
C LEU A 75 4.73 9.03 17.14
N ILE A 76 3.66 9.77 16.86
CA ILE A 76 2.57 9.33 15.98
C ILE A 76 2.78 9.77 14.52
N PRO A 77 2.28 9.01 13.53
CA PRO A 77 2.35 9.40 12.13
C PRO A 77 1.36 10.54 11.82
N LEU A 78 1.88 11.64 11.28
CA LEU A 78 1.12 12.80 10.79
C LEU A 78 1.34 12.97 9.28
N LYS A 79 0.59 13.86 8.64
CA LYS A 79 0.86 14.32 7.27
C LYS A 79 2.16 15.16 7.24
N LYS A 80 2.66 15.45 6.03
CA LYS A 80 3.83 16.32 5.84
C LYS A 80 3.59 17.75 6.34
N ASP A 81 2.36 18.23 6.23
CA ASP A 81 1.91 19.53 6.74
C ASP A 81 1.70 19.55 8.27
N GLY A 82 1.94 18.43 8.97
CA GLY A 82 1.74 18.32 10.41
C GLY A 82 0.33 17.94 10.86
N THR A 83 -0.65 17.80 9.96
CA THR A 83 -2.05 17.49 10.33
C THR A 83 -2.34 15.99 10.45
N PHE A 84 -3.48 15.63 11.05
CA PHE A 84 -3.96 14.25 11.09
C PHE A 84 -4.35 13.74 9.70
N GLN A 85 -4.09 12.45 9.43
CA GLN A 85 -4.48 11.80 8.19
C GLN A 85 -5.95 11.38 8.24
N LYS A 86 -6.75 11.81 7.26
CA LYS A 86 -8.16 11.42 7.12
C LYS A 86 -8.32 9.90 7.15
N ALA A 87 -9.30 9.42 7.91
CA ALA A 87 -9.71 8.02 7.98
C ALA A 87 -8.59 7.02 8.36
N ARG A 88 -7.49 7.49 8.99
CA ARG A 88 -6.37 6.63 9.38
C ARG A 88 -6.20 6.60 10.90
N ARG A 89 -6.73 5.54 11.52
CA ARG A 89 -6.53 5.27 12.95
C ARG A 89 -5.03 5.14 13.28
N ILE A 90 -4.64 5.69 14.42
CA ILE A 90 -3.30 5.54 14.98
C ILE A 90 -3.45 4.68 16.23
N TYR A 91 -3.03 3.42 16.14
CA TYR A 91 -3.14 2.47 17.24
C TYR A 91 -2.15 2.84 18.34
N ILE A 92 -2.65 2.95 19.56
CA ILE A 92 -1.86 3.34 20.72
C ILE A 92 -1.53 2.13 21.59
N TYR A 93 -2.50 1.28 21.88
CA TYR A 93 -2.29 0.13 22.76
C TYR A 93 -3.29 -1.01 22.49
N ASP A 94 -2.77 -2.25 22.44
CA ASP A 94 -3.53 -3.49 22.24
C ASP A 94 -3.13 -4.51 23.33
N ASN A 95 -4.07 -4.82 24.22
CA ASN A 95 -3.89 -5.83 25.27
C ASN A 95 -4.41 -7.22 24.88
N GLY A 96 -4.81 -7.41 23.62
CA GLY A 96 -5.22 -8.67 23.02
C GLY A 96 -6.69 -9.06 23.24
N ILE A 97 -7.52 -8.14 23.74
CA ILE A 97 -8.94 -8.41 23.97
C ILE A 97 -9.74 -8.22 22.68
N SER A 98 -10.76 -9.07 22.50
CA SER A 98 -11.74 -8.97 21.43
C SER A 98 -13.05 -8.42 21.97
N TYR A 99 -13.88 -7.86 21.09
CA TYR A 99 -15.21 -7.37 21.44
C TYR A 99 -16.09 -8.51 21.93
N CYS A 100 -16.90 -8.22 22.93
CA CYS A 100 -17.92 -9.13 23.44
C CYS A 100 -19.26 -8.60 22.95
N GLU A 101 -20.08 -9.47 22.38
CA GLU A 101 -21.45 -9.20 21.97
C GLU A 101 -22.41 -9.90 22.92
N SER A 102 -23.56 -9.26 23.11
CA SER A 102 -24.69 -9.79 23.87
C SER A 102 -25.83 -10.06 22.90
N ASP A 103 -26.28 -11.30 22.79
CA ASP A 103 -27.47 -11.66 22.00
C ASP A 103 -28.43 -12.55 22.80
N SER A 104 -29.44 -13.12 22.11
CA SER A 104 -30.41 -14.03 22.73
C SER A 104 -29.81 -15.33 23.29
N ALA A 105 -28.62 -15.72 22.86
CA ALA A 105 -27.89 -16.90 23.35
C ALA A 105 -26.91 -16.56 24.49
N GLY A 106 -26.72 -15.28 24.81
CA GLY A 106 -25.91 -14.80 25.92
C GLY A 106 -24.68 -14.01 25.47
N GLU A 107 -23.68 -13.91 26.35
CA GLU A 107 -22.46 -13.15 26.11
C GLU A 107 -21.39 -13.98 25.39
N TYR A 108 -20.88 -13.50 24.25
CA TYR A 108 -19.84 -14.19 23.48
C TYR A 108 -18.82 -13.23 22.86
N ILE A 109 -17.61 -13.73 22.59
CA ILE A 109 -16.57 -12.94 21.91
C ILE A 109 -16.75 -13.03 20.40
N SER A 110 -16.95 -11.89 19.73
CA SER A 110 -17.22 -11.82 18.28
C SER A 110 -15.99 -12.08 17.40
N GLY A 111 -14.79 -12.10 18.01
CA GLY A 111 -13.51 -12.24 17.31
C GLY A 111 -12.98 -10.93 16.73
N GLU A 112 -13.80 -9.88 16.68
CA GLU A 112 -13.33 -8.53 16.34
C GLU A 112 -12.42 -8.01 17.45
N ARG A 113 -11.27 -7.45 17.12
CA ARG A 113 -10.31 -6.99 18.13
C ARG A 113 -10.67 -5.58 18.57
N ILE A 114 -10.47 -5.24 19.84
CA ILE A 114 -10.64 -3.86 20.31
C ILE A 114 -9.32 -3.30 20.83
N THR A 115 -9.08 -2.02 20.61
CA THR A 115 -7.80 -1.36 20.90
C THR A 115 -8.01 0.09 21.27
N LEU A 116 -7.05 0.66 22.01
CA LEU A 116 -6.97 2.09 22.22
C LEU A 116 -6.31 2.76 21.01
N ALA A 117 -6.95 3.77 20.43
CA ALA A 117 -6.44 4.49 19.26
C ALA A 117 -6.73 5.98 19.31
N ILE A 118 -5.91 6.75 18.59
CA ILE A 118 -6.30 8.08 18.13
C ILE A 118 -7.11 7.90 16.84
N VAL A 119 -8.33 8.41 16.84
CA VAL A 119 -9.28 8.34 15.73
C VAL A 119 -9.43 9.75 15.12
N PRO A 120 -8.91 9.98 13.90
CA PRO A 120 -9.06 11.27 13.22
C PRO A 120 -10.39 11.36 12.46
N TYR A 121 -10.65 12.51 11.85
CA TYR A 121 -11.80 12.78 11.00
C TYR A 121 -11.93 11.81 9.81
N GLY A 122 -13.15 11.68 9.29
CA GLY A 122 -13.46 10.82 8.14
C GLY A 122 -13.60 9.33 8.49
N ILE A 123 -13.57 8.98 9.77
CA ILE A 123 -14.04 7.69 10.28
C ILE A 123 -15.54 7.81 10.56
N ASN A 124 -16.30 6.82 10.12
CA ASN A 124 -17.74 6.77 10.35
C ASN A 124 -18.01 6.38 11.83
N PRO A 125 -18.60 7.26 12.66
CA PRO A 125 -18.87 6.98 14.06
C PRO A 125 -20.06 6.04 14.28
N TRP A 126 -20.90 5.76 13.27
CA TRP A 126 -22.13 4.96 13.45
C TRP A 126 -21.86 3.51 13.91
N TYR A 127 -20.64 3.01 13.75
CA TYR A 127 -20.24 1.66 14.15
C TYR A 127 -19.39 1.63 15.43
N GLU A 128 -19.11 2.78 16.03
CA GLU A 128 -18.21 2.93 17.17
C GLU A 128 -18.87 3.85 18.18
N PHE A 129 -19.07 3.41 19.43
CA PHE A 129 -19.75 4.22 20.46
C PHE A 129 -18.97 5.51 20.73
N MET A 130 -19.25 6.59 20.00
CA MET A 130 -18.43 7.79 19.93
C MET A 130 -19.31 9.02 20.12
N ASP A 131 -18.81 10.04 20.83
CA ASP A 131 -19.53 11.32 20.93
C ASP A 131 -19.60 11.99 19.55
N THR A 132 -20.78 11.99 18.96
CA THR A 132 -21.04 12.58 17.63
C THR A 132 -21.21 14.10 17.67
N ASN A 133 -21.37 14.67 18.86
CA ASN A 133 -21.47 16.12 19.06
C ASN A 133 -20.09 16.79 19.10
N GLU A 134 -19.02 16.00 19.29
CA GLU A 134 -17.65 16.50 19.31
C GLU A 134 -17.10 16.76 17.90
N LYS A 135 -16.52 17.96 17.73
CA LYS A 135 -15.86 18.34 16.48
C LYS A 135 -14.54 17.59 16.33
N VAL A 136 -14.42 16.86 15.22
CA VAL A 136 -13.19 16.21 14.77
C VAL A 136 -12.85 16.73 13.38
N ASP A 137 -11.61 17.16 13.19
CA ASP A 137 -11.10 17.68 11.92
C ASP A 137 -9.62 17.32 11.76
N GLU A 138 -8.93 17.96 10.82
CA GLU A 138 -7.52 17.68 10.56
C GLU A 138 -6.55 18.13 11.65
N HIS A 139 -7.02 18.99 12.55
CA HIS A 139 -6.26 19.51 13.69
C HIS A 139 -6.67 18.88 15.02
N ARG A 140 -7.90 18.35 15.13
CA ARG A 140 -8.42 17.78 16.37
C ARG A 140 -8.89 16.34 16.18
N ALA A 141 -8.29 15.41 16.93
CA ALA A 141 -8.64 13.99 16.93
C ALA A 141 -9.15 13.52 18.30
N ARG A 142 -9.77 12.35 18.35
CA ARG A 142 -10.25 11.74 19.61
C ARG A 142 -9.37 10.56 20.02
N LEU A 143 -9.12 10.41 21.32
CA LEU A 143 -8.59 9.19 21.92
C LEU A 143 -9.78 8.32 22.36
N ALA A 144 -9.88 7.12 21.80
CA ALA A 144 -11.04 6.25 21.99
C ALA A 144 -10.66 4.75 21.93
N ILE A 145 -11.52 3.90 22.47
CA ILE A 145 -11.56 2.47 22.19
C ILE A 145 -12.29 2.26 20.86
N THR A 146 -11.69 1.50 19.97
CA THR A 146 -12.17 1.25 18.60
C THR A 146 -12.13 -0.23 18.27
N ILE A 147 -13.05 -0.66 17.42
CA ILE A 147 -13.10 -2.02 16.87
C ILE A 147 -12.19 -2.09 15.64
N VAL A 148 -11.38 -3.14 15.56
CA VAL A 148 -10.42 -3.38 14.49
C VAL A 148 -10.92 -4.54 13.62
N SER A 149 -11.44 -4.19 12.45
CA SER A 149 -11.88 -5.15 11.44
C SER A 149 -11.02 -5.03 10.16
N GLY A 150 -10.68 -6.16 9.54
CA GLY A 150 -9.92 -6.20 8.28
C GLY A 150 -8.43 -5.86 8.36
N VAL A 151 -7.85 -5.67 9.55
CA VAL A 151 -6.41 -5.35 9.72
C VAL A 151 -5.61 -6.62 10.07
N ARG A 152 -4.77 -7.07 9.15
CA ARG A 152 -3.95 -8.30 9.32
C ARG A 152 -2.93 -8.21 10.47
N LYS A 153 -2.36 -7.02 10.70
CA LYS A 153 -1.37 -6.79 11.76
C LYS A 153 -1.46 -5.37 12.31
N LEU A 154 -1.58 -5.26 13.63
CA LEU A 154 -1.56 -4.02 14.37
C LEU A 154 -0.12 -3.66 14.77
N TYR A 155 0.18 -2.37 14.75
CA TYR A 155 1.44 -1.80 15.20
C TYR A 155 1.12 -0.67 16.19
N PRO A 156 0.77 -1.00 17.44
CA PRO A 156 0.43 -0.01 18.45
C PRO A 156 1.67 0.76 18.91
N LEU A 157 1.51 2.03 19.30
CA LEU A 157 2.57 2.87 19.85
C LEU A 157 3.22 2.24 21.09
N LEU A 158 2.41 1.66 21.97
CA LEU A 158 2.85 1.00 23.19
C LEU A 158 2.77 -0.51 23.02
N ASP A 159 3.85 -1.23 23.38
CA ASP A 159 3.79 -2.68 23.51
C ASP A 159 2.99 -3.09 24.76
N ARG A 160 2.79 -4.40 24.97
CA ARG A 160 2.08 -4.93 26.15
C ARG A 160 2.76 -4.59 27.48
N GLY A 161 4.06 -4.29 27.47
CA GLY A 161 4.83 -3.82 28.62
C GLY A 161 4.86 -2.29 28.75
N LEU A 162 4.04 -1.57 27.98
CA LEU A 162 3.95 -0.12 27.94
C LEU A 162 5.26 0.58 27.53
N LYS A 163 6.08 -0.08 26.72
CA LYS A 163 7.26 0.50 26.07
C LYS A 163 6.88 1.11 24.73
N ILE A 164 7.49 2.26 24.42
CA ILE A 164 7.27 2.98 23.16
C ILE A 164 7.90 2.20 22.00
N GLN A 165 7.14 2.01 20.95
CA GLN A 165 7.52 1.40 19.68
C GLN A 165 7.53 2.45 18.57
N ASN A 166 8.36 2.22 17.55
CA ASN A 166 8.35 3.09 16.37
C ASN A 166 7.21 2.68 15.42
N ILE A 167 6.17 3.51 15.37
CA ILE A 167 5.00 3.31 14.49
C ILE A 167 4.97 4.23 13.28
N LYS A 168 5.94 5.16 13.16
CA LYS A 168 6.10 6.00 11.97
C LYS A 168 6.62 5.12 10.83
N THR A 169 5.73 4.75 9.91
CA THR A 169 6.11 4.03 8.69
C THR A 169 7.02 4.92 7.84
N LYS A 170 8.33 4.66 7.87
CA LYS A 170 9.37 5.36 7.09
C LYS A 170 9.37 5.02 5.59
N SER A 171 8.46 4.21 5.07
CA SER A 171 8.42 3.93 3.64
C SER A 171 7.73 5.07 2.91
N THR A 172 8.45 6.18 2.70
CA THR A 172 8.23 7.02 1.52
C THR A 172 8.63 6.18 0.33
N TYR A 173 7.65 5.51 -0.25
CA TYR A 173 7.84 4.98 -1.58
C TYR A 173 8.05 6.15 -2.53
N ILE A 174 8.92 5.99 -3.52
CA ILE A 174 9.03 6.93 -4.63
C ILE A 174 7.64 6.98 -5.28
N LYS A 175 7.13 8.18 -5.55
CA LYS A 175 5.83 8.30 -6.20
C LYS A 175 5.94 7.80 -7.63
N GLN A 176 4.83 7.28 -8.16
CA GLN A 176 4.81 6.77 -9.53
C GLN A 176 5.19 7.85 -10.57
N GLU A 177 4.73 9.09 -10.36
CA GLU A 177 5.01 10.26 -11.22
C GLU A 177 6.49 10.65 -11.25
N ASP A 178 7.27 10.23 -10.25
CA ASP A 178 8.70 10.52 -10.16
C ASP A 178 9.57 9.43 -10.84
N LEU A 179 8.97 8.31 -11.27
CA LEU A 179 9.70 7.23 -11.92
C LEU A 179 10.02 7.56 -13.38
N LYS A 180 11.26 7.27 -13.78
CA LYS A 180 11.78 7.59 -15.11
C LYS A 180 12.04 6.31 -15.91
N PRO A 181 11.45 6.14 -17.11
CA PRO A 181 11.81 5.03 -17.98
C PRO A 181 13.32 5.00 -18.20
N GLY A 182 13.93 3.83 -18.01
CA GLY A 182 15.37 3.64 -18.14
C GLY A 182 16.13 3.57 -16.82
N ALA A 183 15.49 3.96 -15.72
CA ALA A 183 16.04 3.87 -14.38
C ALA A 183 15.74 2.52 -13.70
N ILE A 184 16.67 2.11 -12.82
CA ILE A 184 16.56 0.94 -11.97
C ILE A 184 16.13 1.38 -10.58
N TYR A 185 15.07 0.75 -10.08
CA TYR A 185 14.51 1.01 -8.77
C TYR A 185 14.50 -0.26 -7.92
N LYS A 186 14.65 -0.07 -6.60
CA LYS A 186 14.70 -1.16 -5.63
C LYS A 186 13.48 -1.18 -4.73
N GLU A 187 12.90 -2.36 -4.58
CA GLU A 187 11.82 -2.62 -3.62
C GLU A 187 12.39 -2.82 -2.21
N LYS A 188 11.53 -2.73 -1.19
CA LYS A 188 11.91 -3.00 0.21
C LYS A 188 12.50 -4.42 0.41
N SER A 189 12.14 -5.37 -0.45
CA SER A 189 12.70 -6.72 -0.47
C SER A 189 14.17 -6.79 -0.88
N GLY A 190 14.72 -5.70 -1.43
CA GLY A 190 16.04 -5.65 -2.05
C GLY A 190 16.05 -6.02 -3.54
N THR A 191 14.89 -6.39 -4.12
CA THR A 191 14.81 -6.73 -5.54
C THR A 191 14.85 -5.47 -6.41
N GLU A 192 15.67 -5.49 -7.45
CA GLU A 192 15.83 -4.40 -8.43
C GLU A 192 15.02 -4.65 -9.71
N TYR A 193 14.42 -3.58 -10.23
CA TYR A 193 13.65 -3.58 -11.48
C TYR A 193 14.04 -2.39 -12.35
N LEU A 194 14.27 -2.63 -13.64
CA LEU A 194 14.33 -1.61 -14.67
C LEU A 194 12.89 -1.18 -14.98
N PHE A 195 12.60 0.12 -14.84
CA PHE A 195 11.29 0.68 -15.17
C PHE A 195 11.23 1.03 -16.66
N LEU A 196 10.21 0.53 -17.36
CA LEU A 196 10.03 0.74 -18.80
C LEU A 196 8.91 1.74 -19.12
N GLY A 197 8.11 2.13 -18.13
CA GLY A 197 6.98 3.04 -18.32
C GLY A 197 5.68 2.34 -18.73
N GLY A 198 4.64 3.13 -19.02
CA GLY A 198 3.39 2.65 -19.59
C GLY A 198 3.51 2.61 -21.11
N ILE A 199 4.06 1.52 -21.63
CA ILE A 199 4.32 1.33 -23.05
C ILE A 199 3.81 -0.02 -23.54
N SER A 200 3.56 -0.11 -24.84
CA SER A 200 3.28 -1.34 -25.58
C SER A 200 4.49 -1.69 -26.42
N ILE A 201 4.82 -2.98 -26.55
CA ILE A 201 5.85 -3.44 -27.50
C ILE A 201 5.21 -4.42 -28.47
N VAL A 202 5.11 -4.00 -29.72
CA VAL A 202 4.41 -4.70 -30.77
C VAL A 202 5.41 -5.16 -31.83
N SER A 203 5.14 -6.32 -32.43
CA SER A 203 5.85 -6.78 -33.60
C SER A 203 4.89 -7.07 -34.74
N TYR A 204 5.28 -6.65 -35.94
CA TYR A 204 4.52 -6.94 -37.16
C TYR A 204 5.38 -7.78 -38.10
N PRO A 205 4.87 -8.92 -38.59
CA PRO A 205 5.35 -9.44 -39.86
C PRO A 205 5.28 -8.30 -40.89
N SER A 206 6.34 -8.13 -41.68
CA SER A 206 6.37 -7.14 -42.78
C SER A 206 5.18 -7.19 -43.74
N THR A 207 4.38 -8.26 -43.70
CA THR A 207 3.21 -8.52 -44.55
C THR A 207 1.87 -8.62 -43.81
N PHE A 208 1.82 -8.61 -42.47
CA PHE A 208 0.56 -8.74 -41.71
C PHE A 208 0.59 -8.01 -40.37
N PRO A 209 -0.46 -7.27 -39.98
CA PRO A 209 -0.55 -6.66 -38.67
C PRO A 209 -0.97 -7.66 -37.58
N ASN A 210 -0.34 -7.53 -36.41
CA ASN A 210 -0.70 -7.96 -35.05
C ASN A 210 -0.05 -9.22 -34.45
N LEU A 211 1.14 -9.07 -33.84
CA LEU A 211 1.60 -9.90 -32.72
C LEU A 211 2.25 -9.04 -31.62
N ILE A 212 1.64 -8.95 -30.43
CA ILE A 212 2.18 -8.19 -29.29
C ILE A 212 3.23 -9.08 -28.58
N LEU A 213 4.47 -8.58 -28.42
CA LEU A 213 5.60 -9.32 -27.81
C LEU A 213 5.53 -9.38 -26.27
N THR A 214 4.59 -8.66 -25.67
CA THR A 214 4.22 -8.72 -24.26
C THR A 214 2.87 -9.40 -24.13
N SER A 215 2.77 -10.45 -23.31
CA SER A 215 1.69 -11.42 -23.44
C SER A 215 0.26 -10.92 -23.18
N LYS A 216 -0.63 -11.41 -24.06
CA LYS A 216 -2.07 -11.68 -23.92
C LYS A 216 -2.95 -10.55 -23.35
N HIS A 217 -3.40 -9.67 -24.24
CA HIS A 217 -4.63 -8.86 -24.13
C HIS A 217 -4.73 -7.84 -22.98
N LYS A 218 -3.74 -6.96 -22.75
CA LYS A 218 -3.97 -5.76 -21.91
C LYS A 218 -3.12 -4.56 -22.34
N HIS A 219 -3.72 -3.62 -23.06
CA HIS A 219 -3.60 -2.19 -22.72
C HIS A 219 -4.94 -1.82 -22.08
N ILE A 220 -5.02 -1.05 -20.99
CA ILE A 220 -4.92 0.42 -21.03
C ILE A 220 -4.39 0.99 -19.67
N TYR A 221 -3.92 0.15 -18.72
CA TYR A 221 -3.81 0.60 -17.32
C TYR A 221 -2.54 0.19 -16.57
N GLY A 222 -1.38 -0.05 -17.21
CA GLY A 222 -0.22 -0.60 -16.48
C GLY A 222 1.13 -0.01 -16.83
N CYS A 223 2.13 -0.36 -16.01
CA CYS A 223 3.53 -0.11 -16.34
C CYS A 223 4.28 -1.43 -16.50
N GLU A 224 5.30 -1.38 -17.35
CA GLU A 224 6.20 -2.47 -17.62
C GLU A 224 7.49 -2.36 -16.79
N TYR A 225 7.96 -3.53 -16.35
CA TYR A 225 9.16 -3.66 -15.54
C TYR A 225 9.94 -4.89 -15.98
N LEU A 226 11.27 -4.82 -15.94
CA LEU A 226 12.13 -5.98 -16.08
C LEU A 226 12.94 -6.19 -14.80
N ARG A 227 12.87 -7.41 -14.23
CA ARG A 227 13.70 -7.75 -13.06
C ARG A 227 15.17 -7.71 -13.45
N VAL A 228 15.96 -6.95 -12.71
CA VAL A 228 17.39 -6.82 -13.00
C VAL A 228 18.14 -8.03 -12.47
N THR A 229 18.57 -8.88 -13.40
CA THR A 229 19.47 -10.02 -13.15
C THR A 229 20.85 -9.71 -13.71
N LYS A 230 21.88 -10.54 -13.41
CA LYS A 230 23.22 -10.37 -13.98
C LYS A 230 23.18 -10.25 -15.51
N LYS A 231 22.46 -11.16 -16.18
CA LYS A 231 22.27 -11.16 -17.64
C LYS A 231 21.61 -9.87 -18.17
N VAL A 232 20.70 -9.28 -17.41
CA VAL A 232 20.07 -8.00 -17.78
C VAL A 232 21.06 -6.84 -17.60
N LYS A 233 21.83 -6.81 -16.49
CA LYS A 233 22.89 -5.82 -16.28
C LYS A 233 23.94 -5.87 -17.38
N ASP A 234 24.41 -7.06 -17.74
CA ASP A 234 25.42 -7.24 -18.81
C ASP A 234 24.95 -6.69 -20.17
N VAL A 235 23.63 -6.70 -20.45
CA VAL A 235 23.06 -6.13 -21.68
C VAL A 235 22.82 -4.63 -21.56
N LEU A 236 22.42 -4.15 -20.37
CA LEU A 236 22.26 -2.73 -20.09
C LEU A 236 23.59 -1.97 -20.14
N ASP A 237 24.68 -2.62 -19.73
CA ASP A 237 26.02 -2.05 -19.77
C ASP A 237 26.39 -1.67 -21.22
N GLY A 238 26.60 -0.37 -21.44
CA GLY A 238 26.86 0.20 -22.76
C GLY A 238 25.63 0.46 -23.63
N CYS A 239 24.42 0.48 -23.04
CA CYS A 239 23.24 1.09 -23.66
C CYS A 239 23.03 2.50 -23.10
N ASN A 240 22.74 3.47 -23.96
CA ASN A 240 22.44 4.85 -23.57
C ASN A 240 20.94 5.19 -23.63
N SER A 241 20.16 4.32 -24.25
CA SER A 241 18.70 4.44 -24.41
C SER A 241 18.02 3.08 -24.18
N LEU A 242 16.71 3.13 -23.92
CA LEU A 242 15.89 1.93 -23.84
C LEU A 242 15.71 1.26 -25.21
N ASP A 243 15.78 2.03 -26.30
CA ASP A 243 15.75 1.54 -27.68
C ASP A 243 16.91 0.57 -27.94
N GLU A 244 18.14 1.01 -27.66
CA GLU A 244 19.36 0.20 -27.79
C GLU A 244 19.31 -1.05 -26.89
N PHE A 245 18.83 -0.88 -25.66
CA PHE A 245 18.67 -1.98 -24.73
C PHE A 245 17.66 -3.01 -25.26
N LEU A 246 16.50 -2.56 -25.74
CA LEU A 246 15.44 -3.43 -26.25
C LEU A 246 15.93 -4.22 -27.46
N GLU A 247 16.64 -3.58 -28.39
CA GLU A 247 17.22 -4.26 -29.55
C GLU A 247 18.18 -5.38 -29.11
N LYS A 248 19.17 -5.07 -28.26
CA LYS A 248 20.11 -6.07 -27.76
C LYS A 248 19.41 -7.17 -26.96
N TRP A 249 18.43 -6.81 -26.14
CA TRP A 249 17.67 -7.75 -25.32
C TRP A 249 16.81 -8.69 -26.16
N ALA A 250 16.14 -8.16 -27.19
CA ALA A 250 15.38 -8.94 -28.15
C ALA A 250 16.28 -9.93 -28.89
N HIS A 251 17.48 -9.51 -29.30
CA HIS A 251 18.49 -10.40 -29.88
C HIS A 251 18.89 -11.55 -28.96
N VAL A 252 18.96 -11.28 -27.65
CA VAL A 252 19.32 -12.27 -26.63
C VAL A 252 18.16 -13.21 -26.27
N LYS A 253 16.91 -12.74 -26.34
CA LYS A 253 15.71 -13.49 -25.89
C LYS A 253 14.95 -14.18 -27.01
N LEU A 254 14.82 -13.53 -28.15
CA LEU A 254 13.94 -13.98 -29.23
C LEU A 254 14.67 -14.89 -30.24
N LYS A 255 16.01 -14.79 -30.37
CA LYS A 255 16.78 -15.69 -31.26
C LYS A 255 17.00 -17.10 -30.70
N THR A 256 16.76 -17.34 -29.41
CA THR A 256 17.05 -18.64 -28.76
C THR A 256 15.89 -19.65 -28.81
N GLY A 257 14.81 -19.39 -29.56
CA GLY A 257 13.86 -20.42 -30.00
C GLY A 257 12.92 -21.05 -28.95
N VAL A 258 12.91 -20.58 -27.70
CA VAL A 258 12.07 -21.19 -26.63
C VAL A 258 11.32 -20.16 -25.76
N THR A 259 11.39 -18.86 -26.05
CA THR A 259 10.63 -17.87 -25.27
C THR A 259 9.98 -16.86 -26.20
N GLU A 260 8.66 -16.96 -26.36
CA GLU A 260 7.78 -16.04 -27.10
C GLU A 260 7.63 -14.67 -26.41
N GLU A 261 8.39 -14.41 -25.33
CA GLU A 261 8.21 -13.23 -24.48
C GLU A 261 9.55 -12.61 -24.09
N LEU A 262 9.57 -11.28 -23.99
CA LEU A 262 10.74 -10.52 -23.53
C LEU A 262 10.98 -10.65 -22.01
N GLY A 263 10.09 -11.32 -21.28
CA GLY A 263 10.19 -11.55 -19.83
C GLY A 263 9.88 -10.32 -18.98
N PHE A 264 9.15 -9.35 -19.55
CA PHE A 264 8.66 -8.19 -18.81
C PHE A 264 7.51 -8.60 -17.89
N SER A 265 7.40 -7.89 -16.76
CA SER A 265 6.28 -8.03 -15.85
C SER A 265 5.41 -6.80 -15.91
N SER A 266 4.16 -6.96 -16.36
CA SER A 266 3.16 -5.90 -16.40
C SER A 266 2.45 -5.78 -15.05
N ARG A 267 2.24 -4.56 -14.56
CA ARG A 267 1.38 -4.29 -13.39
C ARG A 267 0.35 -3.21 -13.71
N GLY A 268 -0.93 -3.47 -13.39
CA GLY A 268 -1.99 -2.47 -13.53
C GLY A 268 -1.91 -1.34 -12.48
N ARG A 269 -2.60 -0.21 -12.72
CA ARG A 269 -2.62 1.04 -11.91
C ARG A 269 -2.88 0.77 -10.42
N THR A 270 -3.73 -0.19 -10.09
CA THR A 270 -4.08 -0.57 -8.70
C THR A 270 -3.06 -1.48 -8.02
N SER A 271 -2.05 -1.95 -8.75
CA SER A 271 -1.07 -2.97 -8.31
C SER A 271 0.37 -2.62 -8.70
N LEU A 272 0.65 -1.34 -8.94
CA LEU A 272 1.98 -0.84 -9.29
C LEU A 272 3.01 -1.22 -8.24
N ARG A 273 4.27 -1.37 -8.67
CA ARG A 273 5.38 -1.68 -7.78
C ARG A 273 5.67 -0.48 -6.88
N LYS A 274 6.15 -0.77 -5.67
CA LYS A 274 6.47 0.25 -4.67
C LYS A 274 7.96 0.25 -4.39
N PHE A 275 8.64 1.28 -4.86
CA PHE A 275 10.09 1.42 -4.75
C PHE A 275 10.48 2.32 -3.59
N ILE A 276 11.62 2.03 -2.96
CA ILE A 276 12.13 2.81 -1.83
C ILE A 276 13.34 3.67 -2.23
N GLU A 277 14.03 3.33 -3.32
CA GLU A 277 15.18 4.07 -3.84
C GLU A 277 15.37 3.81 -5.34
N GLU A 278 15.90 4.81 -6.06
CA GLU A 278 16.52 4.66 -7.38
C GLU A 278 17.97 4.22 -7.17
N THR A 279 18.41 3.13 -7.80
CA THR A 279 19.77 2.61 -7.63
C THR A 279 20.71 3.04 -8.75
N SER A 280 20.20 3.20 -9.97
CA SER A 280 20.94 3.76 -11.10
C SER A 280 20.02 4.14 -12.25
N ASN A 281 20.53 4.92 -13.21
CA ASN A 281 19.83 5.23 -14.46
C ASN A 281 20.73 4.91 -15.68
N PRO A 282 20.83 3.62 -16.09
CA PRO A 282 21.68 3.21 -17.19
C PRO A 282 21.23 3.80 -18.54
N CYS A 283 19.92 3.90 -18.77
CA CYS A 283 19.36 4.40 -20.03
C CYS A 283 18.90 5.86 -19.85
N LEU A 284 19.85 6.79 -19.69
CA LEU A 284 19.58 8.20 -19.39
C LEU A 284 18.59 8.88 -20.35
N LYS A 285 18.61 8.47 -21.62
CA LYS A 285 17.71 9.03 -22.65
C LYS A 285 16.29 8.45 -22.61
N GLY A 286 16.05 7.40 -21.82
CA GLY A 286 14.79 6.66 -21.82
C GLY A 286 14.48 6.10 -23.21
N TRP A 287 13.20 6.12 -23.59
CA TRP A 287 12.76 5.80 -24.95
C TRP A 287 12.92 7.01 -25.88
N ILE A 288 13.50 6.80 -27.06
CA ILE A 288 13.73 7.84 -28.07
C ILE A 288 12.69 7.73 -29.19
N LYS A 289 12.46 6.52 -29.71
CA LYS A 289 11.55 6.26 -30.83
C LYS A 289 10.20 5.70 -30.36
N VAL A 290 9.43 6.49 -29.61
CA VAL A 290 8.08 6.07 -29.15
C VAL A 290 7.03 6.58 -30.13
N ASN A 291 6.20 5.67 -30.63
CA ASN A 291 5.01 6.02 -31.42
C ASN A 291 3.85 6.35 -30.47
N MET A 292 3.01 7.31 -30.83
CA MET A 292 1.75 7.55 -30.12
C MET A 292 0.60 6.87 -30.84
N SER A 293 -0.22 6.11 -30.12
CA SER A 293 -1.48 5.55 -30.60
C SER A 293 -2.65 6.09 -29.78
N GLY A 294 -3.86 6.07 -30.36
CA GLY A 294 -5.08 6.60 -29.72
C GLY A 294 -5.61 7.91 -30.34
N PRO A 295 -6.64 8.54 -29.73
CA PRO A 295 -7.32 9.74 -30.23
C PRO A 295 -6.41 10.96 -30.39
N ASN A 296 -5.35 11.01 -29.58
CA ASN A 296 -4.37 12.08 -29.56
C ASN A 296 -3.14 11.78 -30.45
N ALA A 297 -3.09 10.62 -31.11
CA ALA A 297 -2.06 10.34 -32.09
C ALA A 297 -2.16 11.34 -33.25
N THR A 298 -1.03 11.92 -33.66
CA THR A 298 -1.01 12.87 -34.78
C THR A 298 -1.30 12.11 -36.08
N PRO A 299 -2.44 12.38 -36.75
CA PRO A 299 -2.79 11.64 -37.96
C PRO A 299 -1.78 11.87 -39.07
N GLY A 300 -1.36 10.80 -39.76
CA GLY A 300 -0.50 10.88 -40.95
C GLY A 300 1.01 10.88 -40.67
N LEU A 301 1.45 10.79 -39.40
CA LEU A 301 2.85 10.47 -39.12
C LEU A 301 3.10 8.97 -39.37
N PRO A 302 4.13 8.60 -40.16
CA PRO A 302 4.49 7.20 -40.33
C PRO A 302 5.02 6.64 -39.02
N GLU A 303 4.56 5.45 -38.65
CA GLU A 303 5.09 4.69 -37.52
C GLU A 303 6.60 4.46 -37.72
N GLN A 304 7.37 4.72 -36.68
CA GLN A 304 8.80 4.49 -36.67
C GLN A 304 9.08 3.16 -36.00
N SER A 305 9.50 2.18 -36.81
CA SER A 305 10.10 0.95 -36.28
C SER A 305 11.34 1.29 -35.47
N MET A 306 11.44 0.72 -34.27
CA MET A 306 12.64 0.85 -33.46
C MET A 306 13.80 0.10 -34.10
N PHE A 307 13.57 -1.17 -34.43
CA PHE A 307 14.49 -2.08 -35.11
C PHE A 307 13.73 -3.25 -35.75
N SER A 308 14.37 -3.90 -36.72
CA SER A 308 13.86 -5.14 -37.31
C SER A 308 14.63 -6.35 -36.77
N ILE A 309 13.96 -7.49 -36.64
CA ILE A 309 14.57 -8.75 -36.24
C ILE A 309 14.04 -9.91 -37.08
N ASN A 310 14.96 -10.78 -37.52
CA ASN A 310 14.62 -12.03 -38.20
C ASN A 310 14.35 -13.11 -37.17
N LEU A 311 13.11 -13.61 -37.12
CA LEU A 311 12.68 -14.67 -36.23
C LEU A 311 12.39 -15.94 -37.02
N LYS A 312 12.86 -17.07 -36.49
CA LYS A 312 12.59 -18.40 -37.05
C LYS A 312 11.32 -18.96 -36.41
N ASN A 313 10.32 -19.29 -37.23
CA ASN A 313 9.12 -19.97 -36.76
C ASN A 313 9.49 -21.39 -36.29
N SER A 314 9.11 -21.75 -35.07
CA SER A 314 9.43 -23.04 -34.45
C SER A 314 8.73 -24.24 -35.10
N ALA A 315 7.55 -24.02 -35.69
CA ALA A 315 6.74 -25.06 -36.33
C ALA A 315 7.13 -25.27 -37.81
N THR A 316 7.37 -24.19 -38.57
CA THR A 316 7.63 -24.26 -40.02
C THR A 316 9.12 -24.16 -40.37
N GLY A 317 9.96 -23.70 -39.43
CA GLY A 317 11.39 -23.44 -39.67
C GLY A 317 11.67 -22.23 -40.58
N SER A 318 10.64 -21.56 -41.09
CA SER A 318 10.78 -20.38 -41.95
C SER A 318 11.27 -19.18 -41.15
N VAL A 319 12.10 -18.34 -41.77
CA VAL A 319 12.56 -17.08 -41.19
C VAL A 319 11.73 -15.94 -41.77
N SER A 320 11.17 -15.11 -40.90
CA SER A 320 10.42 -13.91 -41.28
C SER A 320 11.01 -12.70 -40.57
N GLN A 321 11.05 -11.57 -41.27
CA GLN A 321 11.43 -10.29 -40.69
C GLN A 321 10.24 -9.67 -39.97
N TYR A 322 10.47 -9.30 -38.71
CA TYR A 322 9.53 -8.58 -37.85
C TYR A 322 10.08 -7.20 -37.55
N ASP A 323 9.25 -6.18 -37.72
CA ASP A 323 9.55 -4.83 -37.25
C ASP A 323 9.00 -4.67 -35.84
N VAL A 324 9.83 -4.15 -34.93
CA VAL A 324 9.48 -3.96 -33.52
C VAL A 324 9.19 -2.48 -33.26
N TYR A 325 8.03 -2.22 -32.69
CA TYR A 325 7.53 -0.90 -32.37
C TYR A 325 7.33 -0.77 -30.87
N VAL A 326 7.56 0.44 -30.35
CA VAL A 326 7.16 0.81 -29.00
C VAL A 326 6.12 1.92 -29.11
N GLU A 327 5.02 1.75 -28.41
CA GLU A 327 3.88 2.65 -28.46
C GLU A 327 3.54 3.17 -27.08
N TYR A 328 3.14 4.45 -27.03
CA TYR A 328 2.43 5.08 -25.93
C TYR A 328 0.97 5.23 -26.34
N ASP A 329 0.07 4.59 -25.59
CA ASP A 329 -1.36 4.69 -25.81
C ASP A 329 -1.92 5.89 -25.03
N ASP A 330 -2.37 6.90 -25.76
CA ASP A 330 -2.89 8.16 -25.22
C ASP A 330 -4.44 8.22 -25.31
N THR A 331 -5.13 7.08 -25.17
CA THR A 331 -6.60 6.97 -25.14
C THR A 331 -7.30 7.62 -23.95
N GLU A 332 -6.72 8.67 -23.34
CA GLU A 332 -7.37 9.51 -22.31
C GLU A 332 -7.66 10.94 -22.81
#